data_AF-A0A7S4MGJ9-F1
#
_entry.id   AF-A0A7S4MGJ9-F1
#
_cell.length_a   1.000
_cell.length_b   1.000
_cell.length_c   1.000
_cell.angle_alpha   90.00
_cell.angle_beta   90.00
_cell.angle_gamma   90.00
#
_symmetry.space_group_name_H-M   'P 1'
#
loop_
_entity.id
_entity.type
_entity.pdbx_description
1 polymer ?
#
loop_
_entity_poly.entity_id
_entity_poly.type
_entity_poly.pdbx_seq_one_letter_code
_entity_poly.pdbx_strand_id
1 'polypeptide(L)'
;AKLTYKQQAVWFLNAFWETVEADAEKLWKYVHTCSDLDLQDHEEGCGLDEVNAHRFLEVYGETLTVRELRSKLRSTGALEESERPKVVPLTHYLLFRYNVDWHTLVNASQGDNSKEIAKAQEMLNEVQAAFRESDAKHQQAAASFRAAEKSAAEAAAREADAKSTEADAKAKEDEAVKQEAPFKA
;
A
#
# COMPACT_ATOMS: atom_id res chain seq x y z
N ALA A 1 22.25 -14.48 1.78
CA ALA A 1 21.29 -13.35 1.73
C ALA A 1 20.13 -13.68 2.64
N LYS A 2 19.52 -12.69 3.30
CA LYS A 2 18.31 -12.90 4.10
C LYS A 2 17.09 -12.89 3.17
N LEU A 3 16.13 -13.78 3.38
CA LEU A 3 14.89 -13.81 2.58
C LEU A 3 13.96 -12.68 3.03
N THR A 4 13.30 -12.00 2.08
CA THR A 4 12.26 -11.01 2.39
C THR A 4 11.01 -11.68 2.97
N TYR A 5 10.09 -10.92 3.57
CA TYR A 5 8.81 -11.46 4.06
C TYR A 5 8.07 -12.28 3.00
N LYS A 6 8.00 -11.75 1.77
CA LYS A 6 7.41 -12.44 0.61
C LYS A 6 8.13 -13.75 0.31
N GLN A 7 9.46 -13.73 0.25
CA GLN A 7 10.25 -14.92 -0.05
C GLN A 7 10.12 -15.99 1.05
N GLN A 8 10.03 -15.57 2.32
CA GLN A 8 9.77 -16.46 3.45
C GLN A 8 8.39 -17.13 3.35
N ALA A 9 7.36 -16.38 2.99
CA ALA A 9 6.01 -16.93 2.80
C ALA A 9 5.96 -17.90 1.61
N VAL A 10 6.59 -17.57 0.48
CA VAL A 10 6.69 -18.47 -0.68
C VAL A 10 7.45 -19.75 -0.31
N TRP A 11 8.57 -19.63 0.41
CA TRP A 11 9.33 -20.79 0.87
C TRP A 11 8.48 -21.74 1.73
N PHE A 12 7.70 -21.17 2.65
CA PHE A 12 6.78 -21.92 3.50
C PHE A 12 5.63 -22.56 2.70
N LEU A 13 5.01 -21.80 1.79
CA LEU A 13 3.94 -22.30 0.92
C LEU A 13 4.42 -23.44 0.03
N ASN A 14 5.62 -23.34 -0.55
CA ASN A 14 6.18 -24.42 -1.36
C ASN A 14 6.40 -25.70 -0.54
N ALA A 15 6.82 -25.56 0.72
CA ALA A 15 7.08 -26.70 1.59
C ALA A 15 5.81 -27.39 2.10
N PHE A 16 4.74 -26.63 2.32
CA PHE A 16 3.53 -27.12 3.01
C PHE A 16 2.24 -26.90 2.20
N TRP A 17 2.32 -26.72 0.88
CA TRP A 17 1.18 -26.32 0.04
C TRP A 17 -0.08 -27.16 0.29
N GLU A 18 0.06 -28.49 0.29
CA GLU A 18 -1.06 -29.43 0.47
C GLU A 18 -1.81 -29.26 1.78
N THR A 19 -1.16 -28.70 2.82
CA THR A 19 -1.78 -28.51 4.15
C THR A 19 -2.22 -27.08 4.41
N VAL A 20 -1.62 -26.08 3.73
CA VAL A 20 -1.87 -24.65 3.99
C VAL A 20 -2.45 -23.87 2.82
N GLU A 21 -2.80 -24.51 1.69
CA GLU A 21 -3.34 -23.83 0.51
C GLU A 21 -4.59 -22.99 0.81
N ALA A 22 -5.48 -23.48 1.68
CA ALA A 22 -6.69 -22.77 2.09
C ALA A 22 -6.39 -21.45 2.83
N ASP A 23 -5.20 -21.36 3.43
CA ASP A 23 -4.73 -20.20 4.18
C ASP A 23 -3.77 -19.32 3.36
N ALA A 24 -3.54 -19.60 2.07
CA ALA A 24 -2.58 -18.85 1.24
C ALA A 24 -2.86 -17.34 1.25
N GLU A 25 -4.12 -16.94 1.14
CA GLU A 25 -4.54 -15.53 1.23
C GLU A 25 -4.23 -14.91 2.60
N LYS A 26 -4.35 -15.69 3.67
CA LYS A 26 -3.99 -15.27 5.02
C LYS A 26 -2.49 -15.06 5.16
N LEU A 27 -1.67 -15.92 4.54
CA LEU A 27 -0.22 -15.76 4.50
C LEU A 27 0.20 -14.49 3.77
N TRP A 28 -0.49 -14.12 2.69
CA TRP A 28 -0.25 -12.84 2.01
C TRP A 28 -0.60 -11.64 2.90
N LYS A 29 -1.69 -11.71 3.67
CA LYS A 29 -2.01 -10.68 4.67
C LYS A 29 -0.92 -10.55 5.73
N TYR A 30 -0.33 -11.68 6.17
CA TYR A 30 0.81 -11.65 7.07
C TYR A 30 2.01 -10.93 6.47
N VAL A 31 2.35 -11.22 5.20
CA VAL A 31 3.42 -10.52 4.47
C VAL A 31 3.18 -9.02 4.46
N HIS A 32 1.99 -8.58 4.05
CA HIS A 32 1.65 -7.15 3.99
C HIS A 32 1.71 -6.49 5.37
N THR A 33 1.19 -7.15 6.40
CA THR A 33 1.24 -6.59 7.77
C THR A 33 2.68 -6.47 8.27
N CYS A 34 3.56 -7.42 7.94
CA CYS A 34 4.98 -7.30 8.24
C CYS A 34 5.61 -6.13 7.49
N SER A 35 5.35 -5.97 6.19
CA SER A 35 5.84 -4.85 5.40
C SER A 35 5.38 -3.49 5.94
N ASP A 36 4.15 -3.40 6.44
CA ASP A 36 3.58 -2.17 7.00
C ASP A 36 4.17 -1.83 8.38
N LEU A 37 4.49 -2.85 9.18
CA LEU A 37 5.07 -2.69 10.52
C LEU A 37 6.59 -2.48 10.49
N ASP A 38 7.27 -2.91 9.43
CA ASP A 38 8.70 -2.68 9.23
C ASP A 38 8.94 -1.25 8.71
N LEU A 39 9.17 -0.32 9.64
CA LEU A 39 9.38 1.09 9.32
C LEU A 39 10.74 1.39 8.68
N GLN A 40 11.66 0.41 8.63
CA GLN A 40 13.01 0.61 8.09
C GLN A 40 13.09 0.08 6.66
N ASP A 41 12.77 -1.20 6.50
CA ASP A 41 13.02 -1.92 5.24
C ASP A 41 11.72 -2.23 4.49
N HIS A 42 10.55 -2.01 5.09
CA HIS A 42 9.24 -2.24 4.49
C HIS A 42 9.13 -3.61 3.79
N GLU A 43 8.77 -3.65 2.50
CA GLU A 43 8.63 -4.89 1.71
C GLU A 43 9.94 -5.65 1.53
N GLU A 44 11.09 -4.98 1.64
CA GLU A 44 12.43 -5.55 1.52
C GLU A 44 12.95 -6.08 2.86
N GLY A 45 12.17 -5.91 3.94
CA GLY A 45 12.49 -6.39 5.27
C GLY A 45 12.51 -7.92 5.39
N CYS A 46 13.23 -8.39 6.40
CA CYS A 46 13.45 -9.83 6.64
C CYS A 46 13.00 -10.32 8.02
N GLY A 47 12.55 -9.43 8.89
CA GLY A 47 12.11 -9.75 10.24
C GLY A 47 11.75 -8.50 11.03
N LEU A 48 10.71 -8.59 11.84
CA LEU A 48 10.24 -7.48 12.68
C LEU A 48 11.06 -7.41 13.97
N ASP A 49 11.31 -6.21 14.49
CA ASP A 49 11.82 -6.10 15.86
C ASP A 49 10.83 -6.69 16.88
N GLU A 50 11.27 -6.91 18.13
CA GLU A 50 10.44 -7.56 19.16
C GLU A 50 9.12 -6.81 19.44
N VAL A 51 9.09 -5.48 19.28
CA VAL A 51 7.91 -4.65 19.56
C VAL A 51 6.91 -4.77 18.42
N ASN A 52 7.38 -4.63 17.18
CA ASN A 52 6.56 -4.77 15.98
C ASN A 52 6.10 -6.22 15.78
N ALA A 53 6.90 -7.21 16.17
CA ALA A 53 6.48 -8.61 16.20
C ALA A 53 5.32 -8.83 17.19
N HIS A 54 5.33 -8.19 18.36
CA HIS A 54 4.21 -8.27 19.29
C HIS A 54 2.94 -7.61 18.71
N ARG A 55 3.09 -6.42 18.12
CA ARG A 55 1.99 -5.72 17.46
C ARG A 55 1.39 -6.54 16.32
N PHE A 56 2.23 -7.22 15.54
CA PHE A 56 1.79 -8.17 14.52
C PHE A 56 0.89 -9.27 15.11
N LEU A 57 1.30 -9.88 16.23
CA LEU A 57 0.50 -10.93 16.87
C LEU A 57 -0.84 -10.42 17.40
N GLU A 58 -0.87 -9.21 17.97
CA GLU A 58 -2.10 -8.55 18.43
C GLU A 58 -3.10 -8.34 17.28
N VAL A 59 -2.63 -7.92 16.10
CA VAL A 59 -3.48 -7.71 14.91
C VAL A 59 -4.23 -8.99 14.53
N TYR A 60 -3.62 -10.16 14.76
CA TYR A 60 -4.21 -11.46 14.44
C TYR A 60 -4.84 -12.18 15.64
N GLY A 61 -5.02 -11.48 16.76
CA GLY A 61 -5.68 -12.01 17.96
C GLY A 61 -4.85 -13.04 18.73
N GLU A 62 -3.54 -13.10 18.48
CA GLU A 62 -2.61 -13.98 19.16
C GLU A 62 -1.92 -13.21 20.28
N THR A 63 -2.53 -13.17 21.47
CA THR A 63 -1.95 -12.47 22.62
C THR A 63 -0.88 -13.33 23.29
N LEU A 64 0.26 -13.52 22.63
CA LEU A 64 1.45 -14.08 23.28
C LEU A 64 2.25 -12.94 23.88
N THR A 65 2.54 -13.02 25.17
CA THR A 65 3.53 -12.13 25.77
C THR A 65 4.89 -12.32 25.07
N VAL A 66 5.74 -11.30 25.05
CA VAL A 66 7.10 -11.39 24.47
C VAL A 66 7.90 -12.60 25.01
N ARG A 67 7.64 -12.99 26.27
CA ARG A 67 8.25 -14.19 26.87
C ARG A 67 7.72 -15.49 26.27
N GLU A 68 6.41 -15.60 26.06
CA GLU A 68 5.79 -16.77 25.45
C GLU A 68 6.13 -16.89 23.97
N LEU A 69 6.19 -15.77 23.24
CA LEU A 69 6.68 -15.73 21.86
C LEU A 69 8.09 -16.33 21.80
N ARG A 70 9.04 -15.80 22.60
CA ARG A 70 10.40 -16.36 22.65
C ARG A 70 10.44 -17.82 23.06
N SER A 71 9.58 -18.24 24.00
CA SER A 71 9.49 -19.64 24.42
C SER A 71 9.02 -20.54 23.28
N LYS A 72 8.02 -20.09 22.52
CA LYS A 72 7.54 -20.82 21.33
C LYS A 72 8.57 -20.87 20.22
N LEU A 73 9.28 -19.76 19.98
CA LEU A 73 10.35 -19.73 18.98
C LEU A 73 11.54 -20.63 19.34
N ARG A 74 11.80 -20.85 20.64
CA ARG A 74 12.77 -21.87 21.07
C ARG A 74 12.20 -23.27 20.98
N SER A 75 10.91 -23.47 21.28
CA SER A 75 10.29 -24.80 21.23
C SER A 75 10.21 -25.36 19.81
N THR A 76 10.21 -24.51 18.78
CA THR A 76 10.33 -24.97 17.39
C THR A 76 11.73 -25.47 17.05
N GLY A 77 12.73 -25.28 17.92
CA GLY A 77 14.13 -25.64 17.65
C GLY A 77 14.81 -24.74 16.61
N ALA A 78 14.12 -23.71 16.12
CA ALA A 78 14.63 -22.78 15.12
C ALA A 78 15.56 -21.70 15.70
N LEU A 79 15.60 -21.56 17.04
CA LEU A 79 16.50 -20.67 17.78
C LEU A 79 17.24 -21.44 18.87
N GLU A 80 18.55 -21.22 19.00
CA GLU A 80 19.34 -21.76 20.11
C GLU A 80 19.02 -21.03 21.44
N GLU A 81 19.27 -21.68 22.58
CA GLU A 81 18.98 -21.12 23.92
C GLU A 81 19.77 -19.83 24.21
N SER A 82 20.95 -19.68 23.60
CA SER A 82 21.82 -18.51 23.67
C SER A 82 21.45 -17.39 22.68
N GLU A 83 20.59 -17.69 21.70
CA GLU A 83 20.30 -16.79 20.60
C GLU A 83 19.12 -15.89 20.94
N ARG A 84 19.41 -14.59 21.08
CA ARG A 84 18.38 -13.56 21.15
C ARG A 84 18.25 -12.90 19.79
N PRO A 85 17.32 -13.35 18.92
CA PRO A 85 17.11 -12.71 17.64
C PRO A 85 16.72 -11.25 17.86
N LYS A 86 17.51 -10.34 17.29
CA LYS A 86 17.19 -8.89 17.29
C LYS A 86 15.94 -8.58 16.45
N VAL A 87 15.65 -9.46 15.49
CA VAL A 87 14.51 -9.41 14.58
C VAL A 87 13.89 -10.80 14.47
N VAL A 88 12.57 -10.87 14.42
CA VAL A 88 11.76 -12.08 14.32
C VAL A 88 11.32 -12.25 12.86
N PRO A 89 11.86 -13.25 12.13
CA PRO A 89 11.44 -13.54 10.77
C PRO A 89 10.00 -14.03 10.72
N LEU A 90 9.30 -13.77 9.62
CA LEU A 90 7.95 -14.29 9.39
C LEU A 90 7.92 -15.83 9.39
N THR A 91 8.96 -16.49 8.87
CA THR A 91 9.06 -17.96 8.89
C THR A 91 8.92 -18.53 10.30
N HIS A 92 9.51 -17.88 11.30
CA HIS A 92 9.45 -18.31 12.69
C HIS A 92 8.02 -18.27 13.23
N TYR A 93 7.27 -17.23 12.84
CA TYR A 93 5.85 -17.14 13.14
C TYR A 93 5.06 -18.30 12.52
N LEU A 94 5.28 -18.56 11.23
CA LEU A 94 4.56 -19.61 10.51
C LEU A 94 4.83 -21.02 11.07
N LEU A 95 6.09 -21.33 11.42
CA LEU A 95 6.46 -22.61 12.04
C LEU A 95 5.67 -22.88 13.31
N PHE A 96 5.59 -21.91 14.23
CA PHE A 96 4.84 -22.11 15.46
C PHE A 96 3.33 -22.07 15.23
N ARG A 97 2.85 -21.23 14.30
CA ARG A 97 1.41 -21.03 14.07
C ARG A 97 0.74 -22.24 13.46
N TYR A 98 1.44 -22.92 12.56
CA TYR A 98 1.00 -24.15 11.92
C TYR A 98 1.51 -25.40 12.63
N ASN A 99 2.34 -25.23 13.67
CA ASN A 99 2.95 -26.32 14.44
C ASN A 99 3.65 -27.35 13.54
N VAL A 100 4.46 -26.84 12.61
CA VAL A 100 5.20 -27.64 11.63
C VAL A 100 6.70 -27.62 11.93
N ASP A 101 7.38 -28.67 11.48
CA ASP A 101 8.80 -28.88 11.73
C ASP A 101 9.69 -28.08 10.76
N TRP A 102 10.72 -27.43 11.31
CA TRP A 102 11.64 -26.61 10.53
C TRP A 102 12.60 -27.44 9.68
N HIS A 103 12.96 -28.66 10.09
CA HIS A 103 13.78 -29.53 9.26
C HIS A 103 13.04 -29.89 7.97
N THR A 104 11.73 -30.12 8.06
CA THR A 104 10.89 -30.34 6.88
C THR A 104 10.91 -29.13 5.95
N LEU A 105 10.76 -27.91 6.49
CA LEU A 105 10.84 -26.67 5.70
C LEU A 105 12.18 -26.50 4.95
N VAL A 106 13.30 -26.79 5.62
CA VAL A 106 14.64 -26.62 5.05
C VAL A 106 14.97 -27.67 4.00
N ASN A 107 14.43 -28.88 4.13
CA ASN A 107 14.68 -29.97 3.19
C ASN A 107 13.61 -30.11 2.10
N ALA A 108 12.52 -29.34 2.17
CA ALA A 108 11.46 -29.37 1.19
C ALA A 108 11.93 -28.88 -0.18
N SER A 109 11.55 -29.61 -1.24
CA SER A 109 11.81 -29.20 -2.61
C SER A 109 11.18 -27.82 -2.89
N GLN A 110 11.98 -26.91 -3.46
CA GLN A 110 11.54 -25.56 -3.81
C GLN A 110 11.04 -25.42 -5.25
N GLY A 111 10.82 -26.56 -5.92
CA GLY A 111 10.41 -26.60 -7.32
C GLY A 111 11.57 -26.39 -8.28
N ASP A 112 11.64 -27.22 -9.32
CA ASP A 112 12.68 -27.14 -10.36
C ASP A 112 12.38 -26.08 -11.44
N ASN A 113 11.16 -25.51 -11.44
CA ASN A 113 10.65 -24.51 -12.39
C ASN A 113 11.00 -23.05 -12.02
N SER A 114 12.12 -22.87 -11.30
CA SER A 114 12.58 -21.56 -10.82
C SER A 114 12.74 -20.51 -11.93
N LYS A 115 13.10 -20.92 -13.15
CA LYS A 115 13.26 -20.03 -14.30
C LYS A 115 11.92 -19.51 -14.81
N GLU A 116 10.93 -20.37 -14.94
CA GLU A 116 9.58 -20.03 -15.36
C GLU A 116 8.90 -19.12 -14.34
N ILE A 117 9.07 -19.40 -13.04
CA ILE A 117 8.54 -18.56 -11.96
C ILE A 117 9.21 -17.19 -11.97
N ALA A 118 10.53 -17.11 -12.14
CA ALA A 118 11.25 -15.84 -12.23
C ALA A 118 10.74 -15.00 -13.41
N LYS A 119 10.54 -15.62 -14.58
CA LYS A 119 9.98 -14.97 -15.76
C LYS A 119 8.55 -14.48 -15.53
N ALA A 120 7.71 -15.28 -14.86
CA ALA A 120 6.34 -14.88 -14.53
C ALA A 120 6.32 -13.70 -13.55
N GLN A 121 7.21 -13.70 -12.55
CA GLN A 121 7.35 -12.60 -11.61
C GLN A 121 7.81 -11.31 -12.29
N GLU A 122 8.72 -11.40 -13.28
CA GLU A 122 9.15 -10.27 -14.09
C GLU A 122 8.00 -9.67 -14.90
N MET A 123 7.23 -10.51 -15.60
CA MET A 123 6.03 -10.05 -16.34
C MET A 123 5.01 -9.38 -15.41
N LEU A 124 4.80 -9.93 -14.20
CA LEU A 124 3.89 -9.35 -13.23
C LEU A 124 4.38 -7.98 -12.75
N ASN A 125 5.69 -7.85 -12.47
CA ASN A 125 6.29 -6.58 -12.07
C ASN A 125 6.16 -5.52 -13.17
N GLU A 126 6.36 -5.90 -14.43
CA GLU A 126 6.19 -5.02 -15.59
C GLU A 126 4.75 -4.50 -15.70
N VAL A 127 3.77 -5.39 -15.61
CA VAL A 127 2.33 -5.02 -15.65
C VAL A 127 1.97 -4.12 -14.46
N GLN A 128 2.47 -4.42 -13.26
CA GLN A 128 2.24 -3.57 -12.09
C GLN A 128 2.86 -2.17 -12.24
N ALA A 129 4.03 -2.06 -12.86
CA ALA A 129 4.66 -0.77 -13.13
C ALA A 129 3.84 0.02 -14.17
N ALA A 130 3.44 -0.62 -15.26
CA ALA A 130 2.61 0.01 -16.29
C ALA A 130 1.24 0.46 -15.74
N PHE A 131 0.63 -0.34 -14.85
CA PHE A 131 -0.61 0.02 -14.19
C PHE A 131 -0.45 1.24 -13.28
N ARG A 132 0.61 1.29 -12.46
CA ARG A 132 0.93 2.45 -11.61
C ARG A 132 1.14 3.72 -12.43
N GLU A 133 1.84 3.61 -13.56
CA GLU A 133 2.04 4.75 -14.47
C GLU A 133 0.72 5.23 -15.09
N SER A 134 -0.12 4.28 -15.55
CA SER A 134 -1.43 4.60 -16.11
C SER A 134 -2.36 5.25 -15.09
N ASP A 135 -2.38 4.76 -13.85
CA ASP A 135 -3.19 5.32 -12.77
C ASP A 135 -2.72 6.74 -12.41
N ALA A 136 -1.41 6.96 -12.30
CA ALA A 136 -0.85 8.29 -12.08
C ALA A 136 -1.24 9.29 -13.19
N LYS A 137 -1.17 8.87 -14.47
CA LYS A 137 -1.63 9.69 -15.61
C LYS A 137 -3.12 9.97 -15.53
N HIS A 138 -3.94 8.99 -15.16
CA HIS A 138 -5.38 9.17 -15.01
C HIS A 138 -5.71 10.17 -13.90
N GLN A 139 -5.07 10.06 -12.74
CA GLN A 139 -5.23 11.00 -11.63
C GLN A 139 -4.82 12.43 -12.02
N GLN A 140 -3.69 12.57 -12.72
CA GLN A 140 -3.24 13.88 -13.22
C GLN A 140 -4.22 14.48 -14.24
N ALA A 141 -4.71 13.67 -15.19
CA ALA A 141 -5.70 14.09 -16.17
C ALA A 141 -7.00 14.52 -15.48
N ALA A 142 -7.51 13.74 -14.53
CA ALA A 142 -8.70 14.06 -13.76
C ALA A 142 -8.55 15.37 -12.96
N ALA A 143 -7.38 15.59 -12.33
CA ALA A 143 -7.08 16.83 -11.63
C ALA A 143 -7.03 18.03 -12.59
N SER A 144 -6.39 17.89 -13.75
CA SER A 144 -6.31 18.93 -14.77
C SER A 144 -7.69 19.28 -15.35
N PHE A 145 -8.54 18.28 -15.57
CA PHE A 145 -9.91 18.46 -16.04
C PHE A 145 -10.75 19.25 -15.04
N ARG A 146 -10.70 18.87 -13.75
CA ARG A 146 -11.40 19.60 -12.68
C ARG A 146 -10.90 21.05 -12.55
N ALA A 147 -9.61 21.28 -12.69
CA ALA A 147 -9.04 22.62 -12.67
C ALA A 147 -9.50 23.47 -13.87
N ALA A 148 -9.53 22.87 -15.06
CA ALA A 148 -10.01 23.53 -16.28
C ALA A 148 -11.51 23.85 -16.19
N GLU A 149 -12.33 22.93 -15.70
CA GLU A 149 -13.77 23.12 -15.50
C GLU A 149 -14.04 24.28 -14.53
N LYS A 150 -13.32 24.32 -13.40
CA LYS A 150 -13.41 25.43 -12.44
C LYS A 150 -12.99 26.77 -13.06
N SER A 151 -11.88 26.79 -13.80
CA SER A 151 -11.41 28.02 -14.46
C SER A 151 -12.40 28.50 -15.54
N ALA A 152 -13.00 27.60 -16.30
CA ALA A 152 -14.02 27.93 -17.29
C ALA A 152 -15.28 28.50 -16.62
N ALA A 153 -15.72 27.92 -15.50
CA ALA A 153 -16.86 28.44 -14.73
C ALA A 153 -16.57 29.84 -14.16
N GLU A 154 -15.37 30.07 -13.61
CA GLU A 154 -14.96 31.38 -13.12
C GLU A 154 -14.87 32.44 -14.24
N ALA A 155 -14.37 32.05 -15.42
CA ALA A 155 -14.32 32.93 -16.58
C ALA A 155 -15.72 33.30 -17.07
N ALA A 156 -16.63 32.33 -17.16
CA ALA A 156 -18.02 32.57 -17.54
C ALA A 156 -18.75 33.48 -16.53
N ALA A 157 -18.50 33.30 -15.22
CA ALA A 157 -19.05 34.17 -14.19
C ALA A 157 -18.54 35.62 -14.31
N ARG A 158 -17.24 35.81 -14.57
CA ARG A 158 -16.66 37.15 -14.80
C ARG A 158 -17.22 37.81 -16.05
N GLU A 159 -17.42 37.06 -17.13
CA GLU A 159 -18.01 37.58 -18.36
C GLU A 159 -19.47 38.02 -18.14
N ALA A 160 -20.25 37.25 -17.37
CA ALA A 160 -21.62 37.62 -17.01
C ALA A 160 -21.66 38.90 -16.15
N ASP A 161 -20.78 39.00 -15.15
CA ASP A 161 -20.69 40.18 -14.27
C ASP A 161 -20.26 41.45 -15.03
N ALA A 162 -19.30 41.32 -15.96
CA ALA A 162 -18.87 42.41 -16.83
C ALA A 162 -20.02 42.91 -17.73
N LYS A 163 -20.78 41.99 -18.34
CA LYS A 163 -21.96 42.35 -19.17
C LYS A 163 -23.05 43.05 -18.35
N SER A 164 -23.29 42.60 -17.12
CA SER A 164 -24.25 43.26 -16.22
C SER A 164 -23.79 44.68 -15.88
N THR A 165 -22.52 44.85 -15.53
CA THR A 165 -21.94 46.15 -15.17
C THR A 165 -21.97 47.12 -16.35
N GLU A 166 -21.68 46.64 -17.57
CA GLU A 166 -21.76 47.45 -18.79
C GLU A 166 -23.21 47.90 -19.07
N ALA A 167 -24.18 47.00 -18.91
CA ALA A 167 -25.60 47.34 -19.06
C ALA A 167 -26.06 48.39 -18.04
N ASP A 168 -25.65 48.25 -16.78
CA ASP A 168 -25.97 49.19 -15.70
C ASP A 168 -25.32 50.56 -15.93
N ALA A 169 -24.07 50.60 -16.42
CA ALA A 169 -23.38 51.84 -16.75
C ALA A 169 -24.09 52.57 -17.90
N LYS A 170 -24.47 51.85 -18.96
CA LYS A 170 -25.20 52.42 -20.09
C LYS A 170 -26.57 52.96 -19.69
N ALA A 171 -27.30 52.25 -18.82
CA ALA A 171 -28.58 52.71 -18.30
C ALA A 171 -28.44 54.02 -17.50
N LYS A 172 -27.39 54.14 -16.68
CA LYS A 172 -27.09 55.37 -15.93
C LYS A 172 -26.70 56.54 -16.84
N GLU A 173 -25.92 56.29 -17.89
CA GLU A 173 -25.59 57.31 -18.89
C GLU A 173 -26.83 57.81 -19.63
N ASP A 174 -27.70 56.90 -20.09
CA ASP A 174 -28.96 57.25 -20.75
C ASP A 174 -29.88 58.07 -19.84
N GLU A 175 -29.90 57.77 -18.53
CA GLU A 175 -30.65 58.53 -17.54
C GLU A 175 -30.04 59.92 -17.29
N ALA A 176 -28.72 60.02 -17.16
CA ALA A 176 -28.03 61.31 -17.01
C ALA A 176 -28.25 62.22 -18.23
N VAL A 177 -28.19 61.67 -19.46
CA VAL A 177 -28.46 62.42 -20.69
C VAL A 177 -29.90 62.96 -20.73
N LYS A 178 -30.89 62.18 -20.27
CA LYS A 178 -32.28 62.64 -20.15
C LYS A 178 -32.44 63.75 -19.11
N GLN A 179 -31.69 63.70 -18.01
CA GLN A 179 -31.72 64.71 -16.96
C GLN A 179 -31.01 66.01 -17.38
N GLU A 180 -29.98 65.96 -18.23
CA GLU A 180 -29.30 67.13 -18.76
C GLU A 180 -30.03 67.83 -19.92
N ALA A 181 -30.89 67.11 -20.66
CA ALA A 181 -31.67 67.65 -21.77
C ALA A 181 -32.47 68.93 -21.46
N PRO A 182 -33.15 69.09 -20.30
CA PRO A 182 -33.85 70.33 -19.94
C PRO A 182 -32.95 71.50 -19.53
N PHE A 183 -31.66 71.29 -19.28
CA PHE A 183 -30.71 72.35 -18.86
C PHE A 183 -29.83 72.89 -19.99
N LYS A 184 -29.93 72.32 -21.21
CA LYS A 184 -29.18 72.75 -22.40
C LYS A 184 -29.99 73.63 -23.37
N ALA A 185 -31.13 74.17 -22.95
CA ALA A 185 -31.98 75.08 -23.72
C ALA A 185 -31.71 76.55 -23.41
#